data_AF-A0A838V8M3-F1
#
_entry.id   AF-A0A838V8M3-F1
#
_cell.length_a   1.000
_cell.length_b   1.000
_cell.length_c   1.000
_cell.angle_alpha   90.00
_cell.angle_beta   90.00
_cell.angle_gamma   90.00
#
_symmetry.space_group_name_H-M   'P 1'
#
loop_
_entity.id
_entity.type
_entity.pdbx_description
1 polymer ?
#
loop_
_entity_poly.entity_id
_entity_poly.type
_entity_poly.pdbx_seq_one_letter_code
_entity_poly.pdbx_strand_id
1 'polypeptide(L)' 'MQKTTVYLDEGQAERLGRLSDAVGRSRAELIREGVEHVLESAPPRTFHSMGKGHGGGAGGPRRWDAEGLHRKVRAGRAR' A
#
# COMPACT_ATOMS: atom_id res chain seq x y z
N MET A 1 15.95 9.73 5.60
CA MET A 1 14.59 10.28 5.80
C MET A 1 14.12 10.91 4.48
N GLN A 2 12.91 10.63 4.04
CA GLN A 2 12.30 11.32 2.89
C GLN A 2 11.50 12.53 3.39
N LYS A 3 11.58 13.66 2.70
CA LYS A 3 10.80 14.85 3.05
C LYS A 3 9.36 14.66 2.59
N THR A 4 8.42 14.79 3.51
CA THR A 4 6.98 14.71 3.25
C THR A 4 6.30 15.93 3.81
N THR A 5 5.43 16.55 3.02
CA THR A 5 4.55 17.63 3.45
C THR A 5 3.15 17.04 3.68
N VAL A 6 2.54 17.36 4.81
CA VAL A 6 1.18 16.95 5.14
C VAL A 6 0.33 18.18 5.45
N TYR A 7 -0.95 18.12 5.12
CA TYR A 7 -1.91 19.14 5.48
C TYR A 7 -2.65 18.71 6.74
N LEU A 8 -2.81 19.63 7.68
CA LEU A 8 -3.58 19.47 8.90
C LEU A 8 -4.68 20.52 8.91
N ASP A 9 -5.81 20.21 9.53
CA ASP A 9 -6.77 21.26 9.87
C ASP A 9 -6.22 22.16 10.99
N GLU A 10 -6.79 23.35 11.13
CA GLU A 10 -6.33 24.35 12.12
C GLU A 10 -6.35 23.78 13.55
N GLY A 11 -7.40 23.05 13.92
CA GLY A 11 -7.53 22.46 15.25
C GLY A 11 -6.48 21.36 15.50
N GLN A 12 -6.14 20.57 14.49
CA GLN A 12 -5.03 19.62 14.56
C GLN A 12 -3.69 20.32 14.70
N ALA A 13 -3.44 21.38 13.93
CA ALA A 13 -2.19 22.15 13.98
C ALA A 13 -1.99 22.80 15.35
N GLU A 14 -3.04 23.42 15.92
CA GLU A 14 -3.00 24.00 17.26
C GLU A 14 -2.72 22.95 18.34
N ARG A 15 -3.46 21.84 18.34
CA ARG A 15 -3.29 20.77 19.33
C ARG A 15 -1.90 20.15 19.26
N LEU A 16 -1.38 19.92 18.05
CA LEU A 16 -0.03 19.42 17.84
C LEU A 16 1.02 20.42 18.33
N GLY A 17 0.79 21.72 18.13
CA GLY A 17 1.63 22.78 18.68
C GLY A 17 1.68 22.75 20.21
N ARG A 18 0.52 22.77 20.87
CA ARG A 18 0.45 22.71 22.34
C ARG A 18 1.11 21.45 22.90
N LEU A 19 0.92 20.32 22.25
CA LEU A 19 1.57 19.06 22.65
C LEU A 19 3.10 19.15 22.49
N SER A 20 3.57 19.65 21.35
CA SER A 20 4.99 19.88 21.05
C SER A 20 5.66 20.72 22.14
N ASP A 21 5.01 21.82 22.53
CA ASP A 21 5.51 22.73 23.56
C ASP A 21 5.50 22.07 24.95
N ALA A 22 4.42 21.34 25.30
CA ALA A 22 4.28 20.70 26.59
C ALA A 22 5.30 19.57 26.83
N VAL A 23 5.68 18.83 25.79
CA VAL A 23 6.61 17.69 25.90
C VAL A 23 8.05 18.03 25.49
N GLY A 24 8.29 19.26 24.98
CA GLY A 24 9.61 19.70 24.54
C GLY A 24 10.16 18.93 23.32
N ARG A 25 9.29 18.38 22.47
CA ARG A 25 9.67 17.65 21.24
C ARG A 25 9.16 18.38 20.03
N SER A 26 9.81 18.21 18.88
CA SER A 26 9.36 18.83 17.65
C SER A 26 8.07 18.21 17.11
N ARG A 27 7.22 19.02 16.46
CA ARG A 27 6.01 18.55 15.77
C ARG A 27 6.31 17.39 14.80
N ALA A 28 7.46 17.43 14.12
CA ALA A 28 7.86 16.39 13.19
C ALA A 28 8.17 15.06 13.87
N GLU A 29 8.74 15.08 15.08
CA GLU A 29 8.95 13.84 15.87
C GLU A 29 7.62 13.23 16.30
N LEU A 30 6.67 14.06 16.75
CA LEU A 30 5.34 13.60 17.15
C LEU A 30 4.55 13.03 15.97
N ILE A 31 4.62 13.66 14.79
CA ILE A 31 4.00 13.12 13.57
C ILE A 31 4.61 11.76 13.21
N ARG A 32 5.93 11.62 13.26
CA ARG A 32 6.59 10.34 12.98
C ARG A 32 6.18 9.26 13.96
N GLU A 33 6.13 9.57 15.26
CA GLU A 33 5.66 8.64 16.27
C GLU A 33 4.21 8.20 16.02
N GLY A 34 3.30 9.14 15.71
CA GLY A 34 1.93 8.81 15.36
C GLY A 34 1.83 7.92 14.11
N VAL A 35 2.69 8.12 13.11
CA VAL A 35 2.77 7.26 11.93
C VAL A 35 3.23 5.85 12.30
N GLU A 36 4.26 5.70 13.13
CA GLU A 36 4.74 4.37 13.58
C GLU A 36 3.64 3.62 14.35
N HIS A 37 2.96 4.28 15.30
CA HIS A 37 1.85 3.65 16.04
C HIS A 37 0.75 3.10 15.12
N VAL A 38 0.42 3.83 14.05
CA VAL A 38 -0.57 3.40 13.06
C VAL A 38 -0.06 2.23 12.23
N LEU A 39 1.23 2.25 11.85
CA LEU A 39 1.85 1.17 11.06
C LEU A 39 1.97 -0.12 11.88
N GLU A 40 2.33 -0.04 13.16
CA GLU A 40 2.39 -1.18 14.07
C GLU A 40 1.00 -1.78 14.33
N SER A 41 -0.02 -0.92 14.38
CA SER A 41 -1.42 -1.34 14.57
C SER A 41 -2.08 -1.83 13.27
N ALA A 42 -1.42 -1.70 12.12
CA ALA A 42 -2.01 -2.05 10.84
C ALA A 42 -2.17 -3.57 10.72
N PRO A 43 -3.33 -4.07 10.25
CA PRO A 43 -3.51 -5.49 9.99
C PRO A 43 -2.49 -5.97 8.95
N PRO A 44 -2.02 -7.23 9.04
CA PRO A 44 -1.06 -7.77 8.09
C PRO A 44 -1.61 -7.63 6.67
N ARG A 45 -0.76 -7.13 5.76
CA ARG A 45 -1.11 -6.93 4.35
C ARG A 45 -1.53 -8.26 3.73
N THR A 46 -2.82 -8.46 3.47
CA THR A 46 -3.28 -9.56 2.64
C THR A 46 -2.96 -9.27 1.18
N PHE A 47 -1.92 -9.91 0.66
CA PHE A 47 -1.67 -9.91 -0.79
C PHE A 47 -2.81 -10.64 -1.48
N HIS A 48 -3.73 -9.88 -2.10
CA HIS A 48 -4.85 -10.43 -2.87
C HIS A 48 -4.42 -11.29 -4.08
N SER A 49 -3.13 -11.37 -4.41
CA SER A 49 -2.62 -12.18 -5.53
C SER A 49 -2.37 -13.65 -5.18
N MET A 50 -2.43 -14.07 -3.91
CA MET A 50 -2.24 -15.49 -3.55
C MET A 50 -3.53 -16.34 -3.61
N GLY A 51 -4.70 -15.74 -3.86
CA GLY A 51 -5.99 -16.44 -3.74
C GLY A 51 -6.94 -16.35 -4.95
N LYS A 52 -6.60 -15.61 -6.01
CA LYS A 52 -7.46 -15.49 -7.21
C LYS A 52 -7.00 -16.31 -8.41
N GLY A 53 -6.30 -17.41 -8.17
CA GLY A 53 -6.26 -18.53 -9.09
C GLY A 53 -7.50 -19.41 -8.91
N HIS A 54 -8.72 -18.88 -9.13
CA HIS A 54 -9.86 -19.78 -9.35
C HIS A 54 -9.61 -20.48 -10.69
N GLY A 55 -9.15 -21.74 -10.61
CA GLY A 55 -8.99 -22.62 -11.75
C GLY A 55 -10.35 -22.92 -12.38
N GLY A 56 -10.91 -21.96 -13.12
CA GLY A 56 -12.08 -22.12 -13.98
C GLY A 56 -11.77 -22.84 -15.28
N GLY A 57 -10.78 -23.74 -15.28
CA GLY A 57 -10.40 -24.53 -16.44
C GLY A 57 -10.83 -25.97 -16.24
N ALA A 58 -12.01 -26.32 -16.76
CA ALA A 58 -12.29 -27.72 -17.05
C ALA A 58 -11.23 -28.21 -18.07
N GLY A 59 -10.25 -28.98 -17.62
CA GLY A 59 -9.37 -29.74 -18.51
C GLY A 59 -7.89 -29.78 -18.12
N GLY A 60 -7.54 -30.70 -17.22
CA GLY A 60 -6.23 -31.36 -17.10
C GLY A 60 -4.98 -30.50 -16.84
N PRO A 61 -3.83 -31.12 -16.52
CA PRO A 61 -2.57 -30.40 -16.36
C PRO A 61 -2.07 -29.95 -17.74
N ARG A 62 -2.50 -28.78 -18.21
CA ARG A 62 -1.81 -28.13 -19.33
C ARG A 62 -0.44 -27.69 -18.82
N ARG A 63 0.62 -28.28 -19.40
CA ARG A 63 1.98 -27.73 -19.25
C ARG A 63 1.97 -26.28 -19.72
N TRP A 64 2.68 -25.44 -18.96
CA TRP A 64 2.89 -24.04 -19.31
C TRP A 64 3.47 -23.91 -20.72
N ASP A 65 2.84 -23.09 -21.56
CA ASP A 65 3.26 -22.79 -22.93
C ASP A 65 3.40 -21.26 -23.10
N ALA A 66 4.64 -20.80 -23.09
CA ALA A 66 4.98 -19.39 -23.21
C ALA A 66 4.71 -18.85 -24.64
N GLU A 67 4.91 -19.68 -25.67
CA GLU A 67 4.72 -19.26 -27.06
C GLU A 67 3.23 -19.10 -27.40
N GLY A 68 2.40 -20.02 -26.92
CA GLY A 68 0.95 -19.92 -27.05
C GLY A 68 0.39 -18.65 -26.39
N LEU A 69 0.90 -18.30 -25.20
CA LEU A 69 0.52 -17.06 -24.52
C LEU A 69 0.97 -15.82 -25.31
N HIS A 70 2.22 -15.78 -25.77
CA HIS A 70 2.76 -14.66 -26.54
C HIS A 70 1.95 -14.42 -27.82
N ARG A 71 1.60 -15.49 -28.54
CA ARG A 71 0.77 -15.43 -29.75
C ARG A 71 -0.62 -14.86 -29.46
N LYS A 72 -1.28 -15.32 -28.39
CA LYS A 72 -2.61 -14.84 -27.97
C LYS A 72 -2.60 -13.34 -27.63
N VAL A 73 -1.60 -12.89 -26.87
CA VAL A 73 -1.48 -11.48 -26.48
C VAL A 73 -1.23 -10.59 -27.70
N ARG A 74 -0.40 -11.04 -28.65
CA ARG A 74 -0.14 -10.30 -29.89
C ARG A 74 -1.37 -10.24 -30.81
N ALA A 75 -2.11 -11.34 -30.93
CA ALA A 75 -3.34 -11.38 -31.73
C ALA A 75 -4.48 -10.52 -31.14
N GLY A 76 -4.55 -10.38 -29.81
CA GLY A 76 -5.55 -9.55 -29.13
C GLY A 76 -5.29 -8.04 -29.19
N ARG A 77 -4.07 -7.62 -29.54
CA ARG A 77 -3.63 -6.21 -29.56
C ARG A 77 -3.84 -5.52 -30.91
N ALA A 78 -4.36 -6.23 -31.90
CA ALA A 78 -4.63 -5.75 -33.26
C ALA A 78 -6.10 -5.33 -33.48
N ARG A 79 -6.83 -4.98 -32.42
CA ARG A 79 -8.12 -4.29 -32.49
C ARG A 79 -8.02 -2.94 -31.80
#